data_AF-A0A9D1FT16-F1
#
_entry.id   AF-A0A9D1FT16-F1
#
_cell.length_a   1.000
_cell.length_b   1.000
_cell.length_c   1.000
_cell.angle_alpha   90.00
_cell.angle_beta   90.00
_cell.angle_gamma   90.00
#
_symmetry.space_group_name_H-M   'P 1'
#
loop_
_entity.id
_entity.type
_entity.pdbx_description
1 polymer ?
#
loop_
_entity_poly.entity_id
_entity_poly.type
_entity_poly.pdbx_seq_one_letter_code
_entity_poly.pdbx_strand_id
1 'polypeptide(L)'
;MDCKSMGRKLRASRAQHGWSMKECADRAGISTRYLADIERGDKVPKLETLLQLLNTLDVSADSVLQDSLSVGYETKSNDLMRRVNTLDSAHRKQAIDLFEAILSVLGKPV
;
A
#
# COMPACT_ATOMS: atom_id res chain seq x y z
N MET A 1 0.11 10.04 -6.83
CA MET A 1 -0.66 9.08 -6.01
C MET A 1 -0.78 7.79 -6.80
N ASP A 2 -0.19 6.70 -6.31
CA ASP A 2 -0.37 5.35 -6.87
C ASP A 2 -1.76 4.84 -6.50
N CYS A 3 -2.71 5.10 -7.40
CA CYS A 3 -4.12 4.78 -7.20
C CYS A 3 -4.35 3.26 -7.20
N LYS A 4 -3.51 2.49 -7.91
CA LYS A 4 -3.60 1.03 -7.91
C LYS A 4 -3.15 0.45 -6.58
N SER A 5 -2.06 0.96 -6.00
CA SER A 5 -1.66 0.51 -4.66
C SER A 5 -2.68 0.88 -3.59
N MET A 6 -3.17 2.13 -3.60
CA MET A 6 -4.23 2.58 -2.69
C MET A 6 -5.48 1.68 -2.80
N GLY A 7 -5.99 1.45 -4.02
CA GLY A 7 -7.15 0.61 -4.26
C GLY A 7 -6.99 -0.83 -3.76
N ARG A 8 -5.81 -1.44 -4.02
CA ARG A 8 -5.49 -2.79 -3.51
C ARG A 8 -5.49 -2.86 -1.99
N LYS A 9 -4.95 -1.84 -1.30
CA LYS A 9 -4.91 -1.81 0.17
C LYS A 9 -6.28 -1.61 0.79
N LEU A 10 -7.11 -0.74 0.23
CA LEU A 10 -8.51 -0.58 0.64
C LEU A 10 -9.28 -1.89 0.47
N ARG A 11 -9.11 -2.56 -0.68
CA ARG A 11 -9.70 -3.89 -0.93
C ARG A 11 -9.24 -4.94 0.08
N ALA A 12 -7.96 -4.96 0.40
CA ALA A 12 -7.40 -5.90 1.39
C ALA A 12 -7.99 -5.66 2.78
N SER A 13 -8.08 -4.40 3.22
CA SER A 13 -8.71 -4.07 4.50
C SER A 13 -10.20 -4.45 4.54
N ARG A 14 -10.95 -4.20 3.46
CA ARG A 14 -12.35 -4.66 3.35
C ARG A 14 -12.45 -6.18 3.47
N ALA A 15 -11.58 -6.91 2.79
CA ALA A 15 -11.58 -8.37 2.84
C ALA A 15 -11.21 -8.90 4.24
N GLN A 16 -10.32 -8.22 4.96
CA GLN A 16 -9.97 -8.56 6.35
C GLN A 16 -11.16 -8.41 7.31
N HIS A 17 -12.04 -7.45 7.06
CA HIS A 17 -13.31 -7.31 7.79
C HIS A 17 -14.37 -8.33 7.38
N GLY A 18 -14.14 -9.13 6.34
CA GLY A 18 -15.10 -10.10 5.81
C GLY A 18 -16.29 -9.46 5.07
N TRP A 19 -16.22 -8.18 4.73
CA TRP A 19 -17.34 -7.47 4.10
C TRP A 19 -17.37 -7.64 2.58
N SER A 20 -18.57 -7.84 2.04
CA SER A 20 -18.83 -7.69 0.62
C SER A 20 -18.64 -6.23 0.19
N MET A 21 -18.46 -6.00 -1.13
CA MET A 21 -18.39 -4.63 -1.65
C MET A 21 -19.65 -3.83 -1.36
N LYS A 22 -20.83 -4.46 -1.39
CA LYS A 22 -22.09 -3.79 -1.08
C LYS A 22 -22.12 -3.32 0.37
N GLU A 23 -21.85 -4.23 1.30
CA GLU A 23 -21.81 -3.95 2.74
C GLU A 23 -20.83 -2.84 3.12
N CYS A 24 -19.64 -2.82 2.51
CA CYS A 24 -18.66 -1.76 2.77
C CYS A 24 -19.09 -0.44 2.15
N ALA A 25 -19.66 -0.45 0.95
CA ALA A 25 -20.14 0.75 0.28
C ALA A 25 -21.29 1.41 1.06
N ASP A 26 -22.23 0.59 1.56
CA ASP A 26 -23.35 1.04 2.39
C ASP A 26 -22.84 1.69 3.69
N ARG A 27 -21.87 1.06 4.38
CA ARG A 27 -21.22 1.63 5.59
C ARG A 27 -20.48 2.93 5.30
N ALA A 28 -19.79 3.00 4.16
CA ALA A 28 -19.02 4.17 3.74
C ALA A 28 -19.88 5.26 3.08
N GLY A 29 -21.20 5.07 2.94
CA GLY A 29 -22.11 6.05 2.36
C GLY A 29 -21.87 6.33 0.87
N ILE A 30 -21.35 5.36 0.12
CA ILE A 30 -21.06 5.49 -1.32
C ILE A 30 -21.71 4.37 -2.14
N SER A 31 -21.81 4.56 -3.46
CA SER A 31 -22.31 3.49 -4.32
C SER A 31 -21.32 2.32 -4.41
N THR A 32 -21.84 1.09 -4.47
CA THR A 32 -21.03 -0.12 -4.66
C THR A 32 -20.16 -0.06 -5.92
N ARG A 33 -20.69 0.54 -7.00
CA ARG A 33 -19.94 0.75 -8.25
C ARG A 33 -18.75 1.68 -8.02
N TYR A 34 -18.95 2.78 -7.30
CA TYR A 34 -17.88 3.72 -7.03
C TYR A 34 -16.80 3.12 -6.15
N LEU A 35 -17.17 2.35 -5.12
CA LEU A 35 -16.19 1.58 -4.33
C LEU A 35 -15.39 0.61 -5.21
N ALA A 36 -16.04 -0.10 -6.13
CA ALA A 36 -15.36 -1.02 -7.04
C ALA A 36 -14.36 -0.31 -7.97
N ASP A 37 -14.73 0.87 -8.49
CA ASP A 37 -13.83 1.70 -9.29
C ASP A 37 -12.62 2.19 -8.48
N ILE A 38 -12.83 2.56 -7.21
CA ILE A 38 -11.74 2.95 -6.29
C ILE A 38 -10.81 1.77 -6.00
N GLU A 39 -11.33 0.60 -5.68
CA GLU A 39 -10.53 -0.58 -5.35
C GLU A 39 -9.68 -1.10 -6.52
N ARG A 40 -10.17 -0.94 -7.76
CA ARG A 40 -9.36 -1.25 -8.96
C ARG A 40 -8.34 -0.16 -9.29
N GLY A 41 -8.46 1.01 -8.68
CA GLY A 41 -7.65 2.19 -8.97
C GLY A 41 -8.09 2.94 -10.22
N ASP A 42 -9.32 2.70 -10.71
CA ASP A 42 -9.89 3.37 -11.89
C ASP A 42 -10.35 4.80 -11.56
N LYS A 43 -10.71 5.06 -10.29
CA LYS A 43 -11.11 6.39 -9.81
C LYS A 43 -10.39 6.77 -8.53
N VAL A 44 -10.04 8.05 -8.45
CA VAL A 44 -9.50 8.67 -7.25
C VAL A 44 -10.66 9.22 -6.42
N PRO A 45 -10.85 8.79 -5.17
CA PRO A 45 -11.86 9.35 -4.30
C PRO A 45 -11.52 10.80 -3.93
N LYS A 46 -12.56 11.62 -3.69
CA LYS A 46 -12.36 12.91 -3.01
C LYS A 46 -11.85 12.67 -1.59
N LEU A 47 -11.17 13.66 -1.02
CA LEU A 47 -10.60 13.56 0.33
C LEU A 47 -11.65 13.13 1.37
N GLU A 48 -12.84 13.73 1.34
CA GLU A 48 -13.95 13.36 2.24
C GLU A 48 -14.33 11.87 2.13
N THR A 49 -14.47 11.36 0.91
CA THR A 49 -14.76 9.94 0.67
C THR A 49 -13.61 9.04 1.14
N LEU A 50 -12.36 9.46 0.94
CA LEU A 50 -11.21 8.71 1.42
C LEU A 50 -11.22 8.64 2.95
N LEU A 51 -11.42 9.77 3.65
CA LEU A 51 -11.52 9.80 5.10
C LEU A 51 -12.65 8.89 5.61
N GLN A 52 -13.80 8.91 4.95
CA GLN A 52 -14.92 8.05 5.31
C GLN A 52 -14.61 6.57 5.11
N LEU A 53 -13.91 6.20 4.02
CA LEU A 53 -13.45 4.84 3.81
C LEU A 53 -12.42 4.40 4.86
N LEU A 54 -11.46 5.26 5.19
CA LEU A 54 -10.43 4.99 6.20
C LEU A 54 -11.06 4.73 7.58
N ASN A 55 -12.01 5.58 7.98
CA ASN A 55 -12.76 5.40 9.23
C ASN A 55 -13.64 4.14 9.19
N THR A 56 -14.32 3.88 8.08
CA THR A 56 -15.19 2.70 7.93
C THR A 56 -14.41 1.40 8.03
N LEU A 57 -13.19 1.39 7.47
CA LEU A 57 -12.31 0.23 7.40
C LEU A 57 -11.30 0.17 8.55
N ASP A 58 -11.39 1.08 9.52
CA ASP A 58 -10.48 1.22 10.67
C ASP A 58 -8.99 1.12 10.29
N VAL A 59 -8.59 1.87 9.25
CA VAL A 59 -7.21 1.89 8.74
C VAL A 59 -6.63 3.30 8.69
N SER A 60 -5.33 3.40 9.00
CA SER A 60 -4.62 4.66 8.93
C SER A 60 -4.36 5.09 7.48
N ALA A 61 -4.36 6.40 7.25
CA ALA A 61 -3.97 6.98 5.95
C ALA A 61 -2.56 6.56 5.54
N ASP A 62 -1.63 6.45 6.50
CA ASP A 62 -0.26 5.99 6.24
C ASP A 62 -0.24 4.58 5.65
N SER A 63 -0.99 3.64 6.27
CA SER A 63 -1.04 2.26 5.78
C SER A 63 -1.48 2.19 4.31
N VAL A 64 -2.46 3.01 3.93
CA VAL A 64 -3.06 3.08 2.60
C VAL A 64 -2.19 3.86 1.60
N LEU A 65 -1.58 4.97 2.01
CA LEU A 65 -0.93 5.95 1.12
C LEU A 65 0.60 5.92 1.13
N GLN A 66 1.26 5.17 2.01
CA GLN A 66 2.73 5.09 2.13
C GLN A 66 3.47 4.86 0.81
N ASP A 67 2.88 4.15 -0.16
CA ASP A 67 3.52 3.88 -1.48
C ASP A 67 3.39 5.08 -2.44
N SER A 68 2.67 6.12 -2.05
CA SER A 68 2.53 7.36 -2.80
C SER A 68 3.38 8.50 -2.24
N LEU A 69 4.06 8.28 -1.11
CA LEU A 69 4.81 9.29 -0.36
C LEU A 69 6.30 8.92 -0.33
N SER A 70 7.18 9.87 -0.64
CA SER A 70 8.64 9.67 -0.52
C SER A 70 9.05 9.24 0.89
N VAL A 71 8.48 9.89 1.91
CA VAL A 71 8.69 9.55 3.34
C VAL A 71 8.26 8.11 3.67
N GLY A 72 7.23 7.59 2.99
CA GLY A 72 6.80 6.20 3.16
C GLY A 72 7.85 5.20 2.63
N TYR A 73 8.49 5.52 1.50
CA TYR A 73 9.60 4.73 0.97
C TYR A 73 10.84 4.79 1.86
N GLU A 74 11.15 5.94 2.46
CA GLU A 74 12.25 6.06 3.43
C GLU A 74 12.01 5.17 4.66
N THR A 75 10.79 5.17 5.19
CA THR A 75 10.41 4.33 6.33
C THR A 75 10.54 2.84 6.01
N LYS A 76 10.06 2.41 4.83
CA LYS A 76 10.23 1.02 4.35
C LYS A 76 11.69 0.64 4.14
N SER A 77 12.49 1.54 3.58
CA SER A 77 13.92 1.31 3.33
C SER A 77 14.68 1.16 4.65
N ASN A 78 14.35 1.98 5.65
CA ASN A 78 14.90 1.88 6.99
C ASN A 78 14.54 0.55 7.68
N ASP A 79 13.29 0.10 7.58
CA ASP A 79 12.87 -1.21 8.13
C ASP A 79 13.62 -2.37 7.44
N LEU A 80 13.71 -2.33 6.11
CA LEU A 80 14.45 -3.32 5.34
C LEU A 80 15.93 -3.36 5.75
N MET A 81 16.58 -2.20 5.86
CA MET A 81 17.97 -2.09 6.28
C MET A 81 18.18 -2.66 7.69
N ARG A 82 17.25 -2.37 8.62
CA ARG A 82 17.29 -2.94 9.97
C ARG A 82 17.22 -4.46 9.94
N ARG A 83 16.30 -5.05 9.16
CA ARG A 83 16.15 -6.50 9.03
C ARG A 83 17.37 -7.15 8.39
N VAL A 84 17.91 -6.56 7.32
CA VAL A 84 19.16 -7.02 6.69
C VAL A 84 20.32 -7.03 7.69
N ASN A 85 20.40 -6.03 8.57
CA ASN A 85 21.43 -5.94 9.61
C ASN A 85 21.30 -6.99 10.73
N THR A 86 20.13 -7.64 10.88
CA THR A 86 19.94 -8.75 11.83
C THR A 86 20.35 -10.12 11.28
N LEU A 87 20.59 -10.25 9.97
CA LEU A 87 21.02 -11.50 9.35
C LEU A 87 22.48 -11.82 9.70
N ASP A 88 22.82 -13.11 9.69
CA ASP A 88 24.22 -13.56 9.74
C ASP A 88 25.00 -13.12 8.48
N SER A 89 26.32 -13.30 8.52
CA SER A 89 27.21 -12.85 7.45
C SER A 89 26.94 -13.50 6.10
N ALA A 90 26.49 -14.77 6.07
CA ALA A 90 26.21 -15.49 4.83
C ALA A 90 24.91 -15.00 4.18
N HIS A 91 23.81 -14.95 4.94
CA HIS A 91 22.52 -14.48 4.45
C HIS A 91 22.53 -12.99 4.12
N ARG A 92 23.29 -12.18 4.88
CA ARG A 92 23.45 -10.75 4.57
C ARG A 92 24.16 -10.54 3.25
N LYS A 93 25.24 -11.30 2.99
CA LYS A 93 25.94 -11.25 1.70
C LYS A 93 25.00 -11.63 0.55
N GLN A 94 24.24 -12.73 0.68
CA GLN A 94 23.26 -13.13 -0.32
C GLN A 94 22.20 -12.03 -0.58
N ALA A 95 21.69 -11.39 0.47
CA ALA A 95 20.74 -10.29 0.32
C ALA A 95 21.33 -9.11 -0.45
N ILE A 96 22.58 -8.72 -0.14
CA ILE A 96 23.29 -7.63 -0.83
C ILE A 96 23.50 -7.98 -2.30
N ASP A 97 24.04 -9.17 -2.60
CA ASP A 97 24.30 -9.61 -3.97
C ASP A 97 23.00 -9.60 -4.82
N LEU A 98 21.87 -10.01 -4.23
CA LEU A 98 20.56 -9.95 -4.89
C LEU A 98 20.10 -8.50 -5.13
N PHE A 99 20.29 -7.61 -4.15
CA PHE A 99 19.94 -6.20 -4.33
C PHE A 99 20.78 -5.56 -5.44
N GLU A 100 22.09 -5.81 -5.48
CA GLU A 100 22.95 -5.32 -6.56
C GLU A 100 22.50 -5.83 -7.93
N ALA A 101 22.15 -7.12 -8.03
CA ALA A 101 21.62 -7.70 -9.26
C ALA A 101 20.32 -6.98 -9.69
N ILE A 102 19.38 -6.75 -8.78
CA ILE A 102 18.13 -6.04 -9.08
C ILE A 102 18.40 -4.58 -9.50
N LEU A 103 19.28 -3.87 -8.80
CA LEU A 103 19.64 -2.49 -9.11
C LEU A 103 20.30 -2.37 -10.49
N SER A 104 21.09 -3.37 -10.90
CA SER A 104 21.67 -3.42 -12.25
C SER A 104 20.63 -3.51 -13.36
N VAL A 105 19.48 -4.14 -13.09
CA VAL A 105 18.37 -4.31 -14.04
C VAL A 105 17.47 -3.06 -14.12
N LEU A 106 17.28 -2.36 -12.99
CA LEU A 106 16.38 -1.21 -12.91
C LEU A 106 16.94 0.07 -13.55
N GLY A 107 18.22 0.10 -13.93
CA GLY A 107 18.89 1.28 -14.50
C GLY A 107 19.30 2.30 -13.45
N LYS A 108 20.31 3.13 -13.76
CA LYS A 108 20.91 4.09 -12.79
C LYS A 108 19.84 5.00 -12.16
N PRO A 109 19.96 5.31 -10.86
CA PRO A 109 19.03 6.21 -10.17
C PRO A 109 19.01 7.58 -10.85
N VAL A 110 17.78 8.13 -10.98
CA VAL A 110 17.53 9.52 -11.42
C VAL A 110 18.04 10.50 -10.37
#